data_AF-A0A4R6VT13-F1
#
_entry.id   AF-A0A4R6VT13-F1
#
_cell.length_a   1.000
_cell.length_b   1.000
_cell.length_c   1.000
_cell.angle_alpha   90.00
_cell.angle_beta   90.00
_cell.angle_gamma   90.00
#
_symmetry.space_group_name_H-M   'P 1'
#
loop_
_entity.id
_entity.type
_entity.pdbx_description
1 polymer ?
#
loop_
_entity_poly.entity_id
_entity_poly.type
_entity_poly.pdbx_seq_one_letter_code
_entity_poly.pdbx_strand_id
1 'polypeptide(L)'
;MRHQEFLAGVATRGGFTDTDDARRAADAVLATVAAYLPADDRDALADALPNLLEQEAGLDRQDGGNGAPTEAGLVDDVARRTGWPAERARYALTAVTGQLAISDGDIGDRITRVLPPSLLGAGPTLPPDAASEGAQGRPQPVEADELDRTLQQDLTAWSGDRAGIQRTVELPSEHLDLLLERLRGVEQETGRRLRIVDRTPTSLTVRARTERQEVVTIGDLDLAARFDDLVATVGSA
;
A
#
# COMPACT_ATOMS: atom_id res chain seq x y z
N MET A 1 19.59 -3.10 19.36
CA MET A 1 19.02 -3.69 18.13
C MET A 1 20.14 -3.96 17.13
N ARG A 2 20.16 -5.07 16.37
CA ARG A 2 21.16 -5.21 15.29
C ARG A 2 20.72 -4.44 14.06
N HIS A 3 21.62 -3.63 13.51
CA HIS A 3 21.40 -2.81 12.30
C HIS A 3 20.77 -3.57 11.12
N GLN A 4 21.12 -4.85 10.92
CA GLN A 4 20.55 -5.67 9.85
C GLN A 4 19.08 -6.06 10.10
N GLU A 5 18.68 -6.27 11.36
CA GLU A 5 17.29 -6.57 11.73
C GLU A 5 16.40 -5.33 11.56
N PHE A 6 16.95 -4.15 11.85
CA PHE A 6 16.28 -2.87 11.57
C PHE A 6 16.01 -2.71 10.08
N LEU A 7 17.05 -2.84 9.25
CA LEU A 7 16.94 -2.67 7.80
C LEU A 7 16.03 -3.72 7.17
N ALA A 8 16.02 -4.97 7.66
CA ALA A 8 15.08 -5.99 7.19
C ALA A 8 13.62 -5.63 7.52
N GLY A 9 13.37 -5.05 8.70
CA GLY A 9 12.04 -4.55 9.08
C GLY A 9 11.59 -3.35 8.25
N VAL A 10 12.50 -2.41 7.99
CA VAL A 10 12.28 -1.27 7.08
C VAL A 10 12.03 -1.76 5.66
N ALA A 11 12.84 -2.70 5.16
CA ALA A 11 12.69 -3.33 3.85
C ALA A 11 11.33 -4.02 3.71
N THR A 12 10.85 -4.71 4.76
CA THR A 12 9.54 -5.37 4.72
C THR A 12 8.39 -4.36 4.72
N ARG A 13 8.47 -3.30 5.53
CA ARG A 13 7.37 -2.32 5.71
C ARG A 13 7.31 -1.29 4.61
N GLY A 14 8.47 -0.83 4.18
CA GLY A 14 8.64 0.04 3.03
C GLY A 14 8.85 -0.74 1.74
N GLY A 15 8.72 -2.09 1.80
CA GLY A 15 8.72 -3.08 0.69
C GLY A 15 9.71 -2.76 -0.41
N PHE A 16 10.87 -2.33 0.06
CA PHE A 16 12.05 -2.17 -0.75
C PHE A 16 12.45 -3.58 -1.21
N THR A 17 12.52 -3.78 -2.52
CA THR A 17 13.03 -5.02 -3.11
C THR A 17 14.56 -5.10 -2.99
N ASP A 18 15.23 -3.96 -2.85
CA ASP A 18 16.66 -3.82 -2.61
C ASP A 18 16.96 -3.39 -1.16
N THR A 19 17.97 -4.02 -0.56
CA THR A 19 18.50 -3.65 0.76
C THR A 19 19.18 -2.28 0.73
N ASP A 20 19.72 -1.86 -0.42
CA ASP A 20 20.34 -0.54 -0.56
C ASP A 20 19.30 0.59 -0.59
N ASP A 21 18.12 0.36 -1.16
CA ASP A 21 17.01 1.32 -1.08
C ASP A 21 16.42 1.40 0.33
N ALA A 22 16.31 0.26 1.03
CA ALA A 22 15.91 0.25 2.44
C ALA A 22 16.90 1.01 3.33
N ARG A 23 18.21 0.89 3.06
CA ARG A 23 19.25 1.66 3.75
C ARG A 23 19.13 3.15 3.42
N ARG A 24 19.02 3.50 2.13
CA ARG A 24 18.86 4.89 1.68
C ARG A 24 17.62 5.57 2.29
N ALA A 25 16.52 4.84 2.41
CA ALA A 25 15.31 5.29 3.08
C ALA A 25 15.54 5.55 4.57
N ALA A 26 16.17 4.60 5.26
CA ALA A 26 16.49 4.72 6.67
C ALA A 26 17.40 5.94 6.92
N ASP A 27 18.47 6.08 6.14
CA ASP A 27 19.40 7.21 6.23
C ASP A 27 18.66 8.55 6.06
N ALA A 28 17.91 8.70 4.97
CA ALA A 28 17.23 9.95 4.66
C ALA A 28 16.14 10.34 5.66
N VAL A 29 15.40 9.35 6.19
CA VAL A 29 14.34 9.60 7.16
C VAL A 29 14.91 9.95 8.53
N LEU A 30 15.89 9.19 9.02
CA LEU A 30 16.51 9.44 10.32
C LEU A 30 17.18 10.80 10.34
N ALA A 31 17.85 11.15 9.25
CA ALA A 31 18.43 12.46 9.04
C ALA A 31 17.41 13.61 9.10
N THR A 32 16.29 13.45 8.40
CA THR A 32 15.20 14.44 8.41
C THR A 32 14.62 14.57 9.82
N VAL A 33 14.34 13.46 10.51
CA VAL A 33 13.77 13.49 11.87
C VAL A 33 14.77 14.09 12.86
N ALA A 34 16.06 13.74 12.75
CA ALA A 34 17.12 14.28 13.60
C ALA A 34 17.19 15.80 13.51
N ALA A 35 17.00 16.40 12.33
CA ALA A 35 17.00 17.86 12.16
C ALA A 35 15.92 18.59 13.00
N TYR A 36 14.84 17.88 13.38
CA TYR A 36 13.76 18.42 14.22
C TYR A 36 13.84 17.99 15.69
N LEU A 37 14.82 17.15 16.07
CA LEU A 37 15.01 16.70 17.45
C LEU A 37 15.88 17.67 18.27
N PRO A 38 15.61 17.82 19.59
CA PRO A 38 16.54 18.44 20.53
C PRO A 38 17.92 17.78 20.50
N ALA A 39 18.97 18.52 20.90
CA ALA A 39 20.35 18.01 20.88
C ALA A 39 20.51 16.69 21.66
N ASP A 40 19.93 16.60 22.85
CA ASP A 40 20.01 15.41 23.71
C ASP A 40 19.31 14.17 23.11
N ASP A 41 18.27 14.38 22.28
CA ASP A 41 17.58 13.29 21.58
C ASP A 41 18.29 12.88 20.29
N ARG A 42 19.04 13.80 19.67
CA ARG A 42 19.91 13.49 18.52
C ARG A 42 21.08 12.61 18.94
N ASP A 43 21.72 12.92 20.06
CA ASP A 43 22.85 12.12 20.57
C ASP A 43 22.39 10.70 20.93
N ALA A 44 21.21 10.57 21.55
CA ALA A 44 20.60 9.26 21.83
C ALA A 44 20.27 8.45 20.56
N LEU A 45 19.87 9.13 19.48
CA LEU A 45 19.64 8.47 18.18
C LEU A 45 20.95 8.03 17.52
N ALA A 46 22.01 8.85 17.62
CA ALA A 46 23.35 8.54 17.13
C ALA A 46 23.96 7.32 17.84
N ASP A 47 23.82 7.25 19.17
CA ASP A 47 24.30 6.11 19.97
C ASP A 47 23.57 4.80 19.61
N ALA A 48 22.29 4.88 19.25
CA ALA A 48 21.48 3.72 18.90
C ALA A 48 21.71 3.21 17.46
N LEU A 49 22.12 4.10 16.54
CA LEU A 49 22.36 3.80 15.12
C LEU A 49 23.70 4.38 14.64
N PRO A 50 24.83 3.91 15.20
CA PRO A 50 26.14 4.56 15.04
C PRO A 50 26.62 4.65 13.58
N ASN A 51 26.24 3.71 12.70
CA ASN A 51 26.68 3.71 11.31
C ASN A 51 25.83 4.56 10.35
N LEU A 52 24.63 5.03 10.73
CA LEU A 52 23.74 5.81 9.85
C LEU A 52 23.98 7.32 9.95
N LEU A 53 24.43 7.81 11.12
CA LEU A 53 24.59 9.24 11.38
C LEU A 53 26.02 9.76 11.21
N GLU A 54 27.02 8.88 11.12
CA GLU A 54 28.41 9.28 10.81
C GLU A 54 28.56 9.95 9.43
N GLN A 55 27.64 9.69 8.48
CA GLN A 55 27.61 10.35 7.17
C GLN A 55 26.95 11.75 7.20
N GLU A 56 26.28 12.13 8.30
CA GLU A 56 25.54 13.39 8.44
C GLU A 56 26.34 14.54 9.05
N ALA A 57 27.57 14.28 9.54
CA ALA A 57 28.43 15.34 10.12
C ALA A 57 28.83 16.45 9.12
N GLY A 58 28.46 16.33 7.84
CA GLY A 58 28.80 17.26 6.77
C GLY A 58 27.64 18.02 6.11
N LEU A 59 26.39 17.90 6.59
CA LEU A 59 25.26 18.62 5.98
C LEU A 59 24.90 19.85 6.81
N ASP A 60 25.07 21.01 6.17
CA ASP A 60 24.83 22.34 6.74
C ASP A 60 23.45 22.42 7.39
N ARG A 61 23.46 22.87 8.64
CA ARG A 61 22.31 23.32 9.42
C ARG A 61 21.58 24.39 8.62
N GLN A 62 20.60 24.03 7.81
CA GLN A 62 19.61 24.99 7.36
C GLN A 62 18.75 25.32 8.58
N ASP A 63 18.82 26.57 8.98
CA ASP A 63 18.11 27.16 10.11
C ASP A 63 16.71 26.55 10.23
N GLY A 64 16.49 25.87 11.36
CA GLY A 64 15.20 25.27 11.69
C GLY A 64 14.11 26.31 11.52
N GLY A 65 13.22 26.07 10.56
CA GLY A 65 11.96 26.77 10.49
C GLY A 65 11.32 26.69 11.87
N ASN A 66 11.05 27.86 12.47
CA ASN A 66 10.64 28.06 13.86
C ASN A 66 9.21 27.55 14.15
N GLY A 67 8.87 26.35 13.69
CA GLY A 67 7.55 25.74 13.79
C GLY A 67 7.66 24.23 13.92
N ALA A 68 6.66 23.63 14.56
CA ALA A 68 6.53 22.17 14.60
C ALA A 68 6.58 21.59 13.18
N PRO A 69 7.30 20.48 12.96
CA PRO A 69 7.38 19.88 11.63
C PRO A 69 5.96 19.51 11.16
N THR A 70 5.66 19.82 9.90
CA THR A 70 4.45 19.34 9.25
C THR A 70 4.76 18.07 8.49
N GLU A 71 3.76 17.23 8.26
CA GLU A 71 3.93 16.02 7.46
C GLU A 71 4.46 16.36 6.05
N ALA A 72 3.89 17.38 5.40
CA ALA A 72 4.35 17.82 4.09
C ALA A 72 5.82 18.28 4.09
N GLY A 73 6.25 19.01 5.13
CA GLY A 73 7.65 19.43 5.27
C GLY A 73 8.61 18.26 5.44
N LEU A 74 8.26 17.29 6.29
CA LEU A 74 9.07 16.08 6.49
C LEU A 74 9.15 15.24 5.21
N VAL A 75 8.05 15.12 4.47
CA VAL A 75 7.99 14.39 3.20
C VAL A 75 8.85 15.09 2.15
N ASP A 76 8.77 16.41 2.02
CA ASP A 76 9.58 17.18 1.08
C ASP A 76 11.08 17.06 1.38
N ASP A 77 11.47 17.05 2.67
CA ASP A 77 12.86 16.89 3.09
C ASP A 77 13.42 15.51 2.72
N VAL A 78 12.63 14.45 2.95
CA VAL A 78 13.00 13.08 2.55
C VAL A 78 13.05 12.94 1.03
N ALA A 79 12.11 13.55 0.30
CA ALA A 79 12.10 13.55 -1.17
C ALA A 79 13.35 14.24 -1.74
N ARG A 80 13.77 15.38 -1.16
CA ARG A 80 15.00 16.07 -1.57
C ARG A 80 16.26 15.24 -1.31
N ARG A 81 16.33 14.53 -0.18
CA ARG A 81 17.50 13.70 0.20
C ARG A 81 17.62 12.43 -0.65
N THR A 82 16.49 11.82 -1.01
CA THR A 82 16.45 10.55 -1.75
C THR A 82 16.38 10.72 -3.27
N GLY A 83 15.86 11.86 -3.74
CA GLY A 83 15.47 12.08 -5.13
C GLY A 83 14.14 11.42 -5.50
N TRP A 84 13.41 10.88 -4.52
CA TRP A 84 12.16 10.15 -4.76
C TRP A 84 10.95 11.08 -4.87
N PRO A 85 9.87 10.62 -5.54
CA PRO A 85 8.58 11.28 -5.47
C PRO A 85 8.09 11.43 -4.03
N ALA A 86 7.34 12.50 -3.73
CA ALA A 86 6.80 12.79 -2.40
C ALA A 86 6.04 11.60 -1.79
N GLU A 87 5.29 10.85 -2.60
CA GLU A 87 4.58 9.65 -2.14
C GLU A 87 5.55 8.58 -1.63
N ARG A 88 6.62 8.25 -2.39
CA ARG A 88 7.65 7.30 -1.96
C ARG A 88 8.38 7.78 -0.69
N ALA A 89 8.65 9.08 -0.61
CA ALA A 89 9.25 9.69 0.57
C ALA A 89 8.35 9.57 1.80
N ARG A 90 7.03 9.75 1.66
CA ARG A 90 6.04 9.52 2.72
C ARG A 90 6.02 8.07 3.18
N TYR A 91 6.04 7.13 2.24
CA TYR A 91 6.12 5.70 2.55
C TYR A 91 7.39 5.33 3.33
N ALA A 92 8.54 5.83 2.87
CA ALA A 92 9.80 5.65 3.56
C ALA A 92 9.74 6.22 4.99
N LEU A 93 9.20 7.43 5.13
CA LEU A 93 9.02 8.11 6.42
C LEU A 93 8.19 7.24 7.38
N THR A 94 7.01 6.76 6.96
CA THR A 94 6.14 5.95 7.83
C THR A 94 6.72 4.56 8.13
N ALA A 95 7.39 3.93 7.16
CA ALA A 95 8.01 2.61 7.35
C ALA A 95 9.14 2.66 8.38
N VAL A 96 10.02 3.67 8.27
CA VAL A 96 11.17 3.83 9.15
C VAL A 96 10.74 4.22 10.56
N THR A 97 9.86 5.21 10.71
CA THR A 97 9.39 5.66 12.04
C THR A 97 8.59 4.55 12.74
N GLY A 98 7.73 3.83 12.00
CA GLY A 98 6.99 2.70 12.54
C GLY A 98 7.87 1.52 12.94
N GLN A 99 8.94 1.24 12.17
CA GLN A 99 9.90 0.19 12.52
C GLN A 99 10.71 0.58 13.76
N LEU A 100 11.11 1.83 13.87
CA LEU A 100 11.85 2.35 15.00
C LEU A 100 11.04 2.22 16.29
N ALA A 101 9.75 2.60 16.25
CA ALA A 101 8.84 2.51 17.40
C ALA A 101 8.66 1.09 17.95
N ILE A 102 8.81 0.07 17.11
CA ILE A 102 8.69 -1.34 17.53
C ILE A 102 10.03 -1.92 17.97
N SER A 103 11.10 -1.44 17.38
CA SER A 103 12.42 -2.01 17.61
C SER A 103 13.10 -1.40 18.84
N ASP A 104 12.74 -0.17 19.21
CA ASP A 104 13.18 0.51 20.44
C ASP A 104 12.10 1.47 20.94
N GLY A 105 11.46 1.12 22.06
CA GLY A 105 10.35 1.88 22.63
C GLY A 105 10.76 3.26 23.14
N ASP A 106 11.95 3.39 23.73
CA ASP A 106 12.43 4.65 24.28
C ASP A 106 12.75 5.67 23.18
N ILE A 107 13.36 5.20 22.08
CA ILE A 107 13.63 6.02 20.89
C ILE A 107 12.35 6.32 20.12
N GLY A 108 11.46 5.33 20.00
CA GLY A 108 10.13 5.47 19.44
C GLY A 108 9.33 6.57 20.11
N ASP A 109 9.33 6.61 21.44
CA ASP A 109 8.63 7.62 22.23
C ASP A 109 9.22 9.03 22.04
N ARG A 110 10.55 9.14 21.91
CA ARG A 110 11.23 10.42 21.66
C ARG A 110 10.85 10.98 20.28
N ILE A 111 10.85 10.14 19.26
CA ILE A 111 10.50 10.55 17.89
C ILE A 111 9.00 10.82 17.74
N THR A 112 8.15 10.05 18.42
CA THR A 112 6.70 10.25 18.43
C THR A 112 6.30 11.63 18.96
N ARG A 113 7.09 12.20 19.89
CA ARG A 113 6.82 13.55 20.45
C ARG A 113 7.01 14.68 19.44
N VAL A 114 7.85 14.49 18.43
CA VAL A 114 8.13 15.52 17.41
C VAL A 114 7.38 15.29 16.11
N LEU A 115 6.81 14.09 15.90
CA LEU A 115 6.11 13.75 14.66
C LEU A 115 4.63 14.18 14.67
N PRO A 116 4.10 14.66 13.52
CA PRO A 116 2.68 14.82 13.29
C PRO A 116 1.88 13.53 13.56
N PRO A 117 0.67 13.62 14.16
CA PRO A 117 -0.17 12.45 14.43
C PRO A 117 -0.53 11.61 13.21
N SER A 118 -0.59 12.22 12.03
CA SER A 118 -0.84 11.54 10.75
C SER A 118 0.26 10.54 10.37
N LEU A 119 1.45 10.64 10.97
CA LEU A 119 2.58 9.73 10.78
C LEU A 119 2.71 8.69 11.90
N LEU A 120 1.88 8.75 12.94
CA LEU A 120 1.94 7.88 14.14
C LEU A 120 1.07 6.60 14.03
N GLY A 121 0.66 6.23 12.82
CA GLY A 121 -0.14 5.03 12.56
C GLY A 121 0.70 3.84 12.10
N ALA A 122 0.10 2.64 12.11
CA ALA A 122 0.62 1.53 11.33
C ALA A 122 0.69 1.98 9.86
N GLY A 123 1.91 2.14 9.36
CA GLY A 123 2.12 2.65 8.02
C GLY A 123 1.42 1.82 6.95
N PRO A 124 1.22 2.40 5.77
CA PRO A 124 0.61 1.68 4.66
C PRO A 124 1.37 0.36 4.40
N THR A 125 0.60 -0.71 4.21
CA THR A 125 1.07 -2.12 4.24
C THR A 125 1.86 -2.56 3.02
N LEU A 126 1.95 -1.73 1.98
CA LEU A 126 2.61 -2.05 0.71
C LEU A 126 3.20 -0.78 0.11
N PRO A 127 4.44 -0.81 -0.42
CA PRO A 127 5.13 0.39 -0.90
C PRO A 127 5.02 0.57 -2.41
N PRO A 128 5.24 1.79 -2.89
CA PRO A 128 5.00 2.17 -4.28
C PRO A 128 5.94 1.55 -5.33
N ASP A 129 6.97 0.79 -4.95
CA ASP A 129 7.99 0.16 -5.81
C ASP A 129 8.09 -1.36 -5.65
N ALA A 130 7.26 -1.97 -4.81
CA ALA A 130 6.91 -3.39 -4.96
C ALA A 130 5.96 -3.52 -6.17
N ALA A 131 6.50 -3.39 -7.38
CA ALA A 131 5.80 -3.59 -8.66
C ALA A 131 4.37 -3.00 -8.73
N SER A 132 4.17 -1.75 -8.29
CA SER A 132 2.84 -1.10 -8.27
C SER A 132 2.85 0.26 -8.97
N GLU A 133 2.66 0.25 -10.29
CA GLU A 133 2.28 1.41 -11.13
C GLU A 133 0.89 1.97 -10.74
N GLY A 134 0.71 2.47 -9.50
CA GLY A 134 -0.60 2.88 -8.97
C GLY A 134 -0.63 4.25 -8.27
N ALA A 135 0.39 5.08 -8.46
CA ALA A 135 0.76 6.21 -7.59
C ALA A 135 -0.19 7.44 -7.52
N GLN A 136 -1.48 7.34 -7.86
CA GLN A 136 -2.42 8.49 -7.73
C GLN A 136 -3.80 8.16 -7.17
N GLY A 137 -3.96 7.04 -6.44
CA GLY A 137 -5.30 6.60 -6.02
C GLY A 137 -6.22 6.29 -7.22
N ARG A 138 -5.63 6.10 -8.40
CA ARG A 138 -6.29 5.56 -9.58
C ARG A 138 -6.15 4.04 -9.52
N PRO A 139 -7.26 3.30 -9.65
CA PRO A 139 -7.22 1.85 -9.81
C PRO A 139 -6.20 1.45 -10.89
N GLN A 140 -5.19 0.67 -10.53
CA GLN A 140 -4.10 0.32 -11.45
C GLN A 140 -4.54 -0.78 -12.43
N PRO A 141 -4.31 -0.61 -13.74
CA PRO A 141 -4.52 -1.66 -14.74
C PRO A 141 -3.69 -2.91 -14.42
N VAL A 142 -4.30 -4.09 -14.56
CA VAL A 142 -3.55 -5.36 -14.52
C VAL A 142 -2.80 -5.53 -15.82
N GLU A 143 -1.55 -6.00 -15.76
CA GLU A 143 -0.76 -6.33 -16.95
C GLU A 143 -1.33 -7.53 -17.72
N ALA A 144 -1.14 -7.57 -19.03
CA ALA A 144 -1.77 -8.59 -19.88
C ALA A 144 -1.40 -10.02 -19.45
N ASP A 145 -0.10 -10.27 -19.23
CA ASP A 145 0.41 -11.59 -18.85
C ASP A 145 -0.02 -12.01 -17.42
N GLU A 146 -0.23 -11.04 -16.54
CA GLU A 146 -0.73 -11.27 -15.20
C GLU A 146 -2.23 -11.59 -15.23
N LEU A 147 -2.99 -10.82 -15.99
CA LEU A 147 -4.42 -11.04 -16.20
C LEU A 147 -4.68 -12.43 -16.78
N ASP A 148 -3.95 -12.82 -17.81
CA ASP A 148 -4.10 -14.14 -18.44
C ASP A 148 -3.79 -15.27 -17.46
N ARG A 149 -2.77 -15.09 -16.60
CA ARG A 149 -2.43 -16.07 -15.57
C ARG A 149 -3.53 -16.19 -14.52
N THR A 150 -4.02 -15.07 -13.99
CA THR A 150 -5.09 -15.05 -12.98
C THR A 150 -6.39 -15.65 -13.53
N LEU A 151 -6.76 -15.33 -14.76
CA LEU A 151 -7.92 -15.91 -15.43
C LEU A 151 -7.83 -17.43 -15.57
N GLN A 152 -6.62 -17.97 -15.74
CA GLN A 152 -6.40 -19.41 -15.90
C GLN A 152 -6.25 -20.16 -14.57
N GLN A 153 -5.70 -19.52 -13.54
CA GLN A 153 -5.28 -20.22 -12.31
C GLN A 153 -6.20 -19.95 -11.13
N ASP A 154 -6.72 -18.73 -11.00
CA ASP A 154 -7.34 -18.26 -9.75
C ASP A 154 -8.84 -17.99 -9.91
N LEU A 155 -9.32 -17.78 -11.13
CA LEU A 155 -10.70 -17.42 -11.43
C LEU A 155 -11.45 -18.54 -12.16
N THR A 156 -12.69 -18.81 -11.73
CA THR A 156 -13.50 -19.91 -12.22
C THR A 156 -14.36 -19.50 -13.41
N ALA A 157 -14.00 -19.95 -14.61
CA ALA A 157 -14.77 -19.71 -15.85
C ALA A 157 -14.98 -18.22 -16.18
N TRP A 158 -14.03 -17.37 -15.79
CA TRP A 158 -13.92 -16.00 -16.28
C TRP A 158 -13.20 -15.98 -17.63
N SER A 159 -13.58 -15.05 -18.50
CA SER A 159 -12.94 -14.85 -19.81
C SER A 159 -12.94 -13.36 -20.16
N GLY A 160 -12.01 -12.94 -21.01
CA GLY A 160 -11.93 -11.55 -21.46
C GLY A 160 -10.49 -11.08 -21.57
N ASP A 161 -10.32 -9.77 -21.55
CA ASP A 161 -9.02 -9.11 -21.71
C ASP A 161 -8.93 -7.86 -20.82
N ARG A 162 -7.88 -7.05 -21.01
CA ARG A 162 -7.67 -5.82 -20.24
C ARG A 162 -8.83 -4.84 -20.34
N ALA A 163 -9.68 -4.88 -21.37
CA ALA A 163 -10.85 -4.00 -21.48
C ALA A 163 -12.05 -4.50 -20.64
N GLY A 164 -12.02 -5.75 -20.18
CA GLY A 164 -13.00 -6.29 -19.25
C GLY A 164 -13.05 -7.80 -19.27
N ILE A 165 -13.32 -8.36 -18.09
CA ILE A 165 -13.54 -9.80 -17.92
C ILE A 165 -15.00 -10.07 -17.64
N GLN A 166 -15.50 -11.21 -18.08
CA GLN A 166 -16.88 -11.63 -17.98
C GLN A 166 -16.98 -13.07 -17.49
N ARG A 167 -18.07 -13.32 -16.78
CA ARG A 167 -18.46 -14.66 -16.37
C ARG A 167 -19.97 -14.81 -16.51
N THR A 168 -20.38 -15.96 -17.02
CA THR A 168 -21.78 -16.39 -17.03
C THR A 168 -21.95 -17.50 -16.00
N VAL A 169 -22.98 -17.37 -15.17
CA VAL A 169 -23.38 -18.40 -14.20
C VAL A 169 -24.77 -18.88 -14.52
N GLU A 170 -25.00 -20.18 -14.37
CA GLU A 170 -26.31 -20.83 -14.52
C GLU A 170 -26.74 -21.37 -13.16
N LEU A 171 -27.86 -20.87 -12.66
CA LEU A 171 -28.40 -21.21 -11.34
C LEU A 171 -29.93 -21.13 -11.39
N PRO A 172 -30.65 -21.90 -10.55
CA PRO A 172 -32.09 -21.72 -10.36
C PRO A 172 -32.44 -20.27 -9.96
N SER A 173 -33.65 -19.82 -10.29
CA SER A 173 -34.09 -18.43 -10.07
C SER A 173 -33.95 -17.97 -8.62
N GLU A 174 -34.30 -18.83 -7.68
CA GLU A 174 -34.21 -18.62 -6.24
C GLU A 174 -32.77 -18.42 -5.77
N HIS A 175 -31.82 -19.10 -6.40
CA HIS A 175 -30.40 -19.00 -6.09
C HIS A 175 -29.80 -17.76 -6.74
N LEU A 176 -30.26 -17.38 -7.94
CA LEU A 176 -29.84 -16.11 -8.55
C LEU A 176 -30.28 -14.90 -7.73
N ASP A 177 -31.48 -14.90 -7.17
CA ASP A 177 -31.94 -13.79 -6.32
C ASP A 177 -31.11 -13.69 -5.04
N LEU A 178 -30.80 -14.82 -4.39
CA LEU A 178 -29.92 -14.86 -3.22
C LEU A 178 -28.49 -14.41 -3.55
N LEU A 179 -27.95 -14.85 -4.69
CA LEU A 179 -26.63 -14.44 -5.17
C LEU A 179 -26.57 -12.92 -5.37
N LEU A 180 -27.59 -12.33 -6.01
CA LEU A 180 -27.66 -10.89 -6.24
C LEU A 180 -27.79 -10.09 -4.95
N GLU A 181 -28.53 -10.60 -3.96
CA GLU A 181 -28.61 -9.97 -2.63
C GLU A 181 -27.24 -9.94 -1.94
N ARG A 182 -26.53 -11.08 -1.90
CA ARG A 182 -25.20 -11.15 -1.29
C ARG A 182 -24.16 -10.34 -2.04
N LEU A 183 -24.22 -10.34 -3.38
CA LEU A 183 -23.34 -9.53 -4.22
C LEU A 183 -23.51 -8.04 -3.88
N ARG A 184 -24.74 -7.54 -3.72
CA ARG A 184 -24.96 -6.14 -3.31
C ARG A 184 -24.30 -5.78 -1.97
N GLY A 185 -24.24 -6.72 -1.03
CA GLY A 185 -23.52 -6.52 0.23
C GLY A 185 -22.01 -6.32 0.01
N VAL A 186 -21.40 -7.19 -0.80
CA VAL A 186 -19.98 -7.08 -1.16
C VAL A 186 -19.69 -5.79 -1.95
N GLU A 187 -20.59 -5.40 -2.86
CA GLU A 187 -20.46 -4.15 -3.62
C GLU A 187 -20.50 -2.90 -2.72
N GLN A 188 -21.33 -2.92 -1.67
CA GLN A 188 -21.40 -1.84 -0.69
C GLN A 188 -20.14 -1.77 0.19
N GLU A 189 -19.64 -2.92 0.64
CA GLU A 189 -18.42 -3.02 1.45
C GLU A 189 -17.18 -2.52 0.69
N THR A 190 -17.06 -2.91 -0.58
CA THR A 190 -15.88 -2.62 -1.41
C THR A 190 -15.97 -1.31 -2.17
N GLY A 191 -17.18 -0.73 -2.29
CA GLY A 191 -17.44 0.44 -3.15
C GLY A 191 -17.27 0.15 -4.64
N ARG A 192 -17.20 -1.13 -5.04
CA ARG A 192 -17.03 -1.59 -6.43
C ARG A 192 -18.27 -2.36 -6.87
N ARG A 193 -18.45 -2.51 -8.18
CA ARG A 193 -19.65 -3.15 -8.75
C ARG A 193 -19.32 -4.02 -9.95
N LEU A 194 -19.97 -5.17 -10.03
CA LEU A 194 -20.03 -5.96 -11.26
C LEU A 194 -21.14 -5.42 -12.15
N ARG A 195 -20.84 -5.21 -13.43
CA ARG A 195 -21.86 -4.83 -14.40
C ARG A 195 -22.63 -6.06 -14.83
N ILE A 196 -23.94 -6.07 -14.61
CA ILE A 196 -24.82 -7.09 -15.21
C ILE A 196 -24.93 -6.80 -16.70
N VAL A 197 -24.44 -7.73 -17.52
CA VAL A 197 -24.48 -7.66 -18.99
C VAL A 197 -25.74 -8.31 -19.52
N ASP A 198 -26.09 -9.47 -18.97
CA ASP A 198 -27.29 -10.22 -19.32
C ASP A 198 -27.87 -10.91 -18.09
N ARG A 199 -29.19 -11.07 -18.06
CA ARG A 199 -29.91 -11.76 -16.99
C ARG A 199 -31.16 -12.42 -17.54
N THR A 200 -31.27 -13.72 -17.29
CA THR A 200 -32.48 -14.51 -17.49
C THR A 200 -32.96 -15.08 -16.15
N PRO A 201 -34.09 -15.80 -16.11
CA PRO A 201 -34.53 -16.47 -14.88
C PRO A 201 -33.56 -17.52 -14.34
N THR A 202 -32.66 -18.05 -15.18
CA THR A 202 -31.73 -19.13 -14.81
C THR A 202 -30.28 -18.85 -15.17
N SER A 203 -29.96 -17.65 -15.65
CA SER A 203 -28.61 -17.26 -16.01
C SER A 203 -28.32 -15.81 -15.66
N LEU A 204 -27.08 -15.54 -15.28
CA LEU A 204 -26.57 -14.21 -15.00
C LEU A 204 -25.19 -14.07 -15.63
N THR A 205 -25.04 -13.08 -16.51
CA THR A 205 -23.73 -12.70 -17.06
C THR A 205 -23.29 -11.38 -16.44
N VAL A 206 -22.11 -11.40 -15.82
CA VAL A 206 -21.49 -10.26 -15.16
C VAL A 206 -20.19 -9.88 -15.87
N ARG A 207 -19.84 -8.59 -15.81
CA ARG A 207 -18.58 -8.04 -16.29
C ARG A 207 -17.89 -7.26 -15.17
N ALA A 208 -16.60 -7.50 -14.97
CA ALA A 208 -15.75 -6.71 -14.10
C ALA A 208 -14.83 -5.82 -14.95
N ARG A 209 -14.86 -4.51 -14.65
CA ARG A 209 -13.90 -3.50 -15.13
C ARG A 209 -14.05 -2.23 -14.32
N THR A 210 -12.98 -1.46 -14.21
CA THR A 210 -13.05 -0.10 -13.67
C THR A 210 -13.57 0.84 -14.75
N GLU A 211 -14.84 1.24 -14.64
CA GLU A 211 -15.54 2.04 -15.67
C GLU A 211 -14.85 3.38 -16.01
N ARG A 212 -14.25 4.07 -15.03
CA ARG A 212 -13.58 5.35 -15.27
C ARG A 212 -12.34 5.25 -16.16
N GLN A 213 -11.75 4.06 -16.25
CA GLN A 213 -10.50 3.81 -16.97
C GLN A 213 -10.68 2.80 -18.10
N GLU A 214 -11.87 2.23 -18.22
CA GLU A 214 -12.22 1.19 -19.19
C GLU A 214 -11.26 -0.01 -19.21
N VAL A 215 -10.68 -0.32 -18.05
CA VAL A 215 -9.63 -1.32 -17.90
C VAL A 215 -9.88 -2.19 -16.67
N VAL A 216 -9.40 -3.43 -16.71
CA VAL A 216 -9.40 -4.36 -15.58
C VAL A 216 -8.29 -3.98 -14.61
N THR A 217 -8.65 -3.90 -13.34
CA THR A 217 -7.73 -3.56 -12.24
C THR A 217 -7.67 -4.68 -11.21
N ILE A 218 -6.67 -4.66 -10.33
CA ILE A 218 -6.53 -5.68 -9.27
C ILE A 218 -7.83 -5.79 -8.45
N GLY A 219 -8.45 -4.66 -8.10
CA GLY A 219 -9.71 -4.69 -7.36
C GLY A 219 -10.91 -5.21 -8.15
N ASP A 220 -10.83 -5.26 -9.49
CA ASP A 220 -11.84 -5.94 -10.32
C ASP A 220 -11.61 -7.47 -10.31
N LEU A 221 -10.36 -7.93 -10.21
CA LEU A 221 -10.01 -9.33 -10.00
C LEU A 221 -10.40 -9.83 -8.60
N ASP A 222 -10.16 -9.02 -7.56
CA ASP A 222 -10.60 -9.33 -6.19
C ASP A 222 -12.12 -9.49 -6.10
N LEU A 223 -12.87 -8.60 -6.78
CA LEU A 223 -14.33 -8.68 -6.84
C LEU A 223 -14.80 -9.91 -7.63
N ALA A 224 -14.07 -10.28 -8.70
CA ALA A 224 -14.34 -11.50 -9.46
C ALA A 224 -14.12 -12.77 -8.62
N ALA A 225 -13.04 -12.82 -7.83
CA ALA A 225 -12.77 -13.92 -6.90
C ALA A 225 -13.85 -14.03 -5.81
N ARG A 226 -14.25 -12.90 -5.20
CA ARG A 226 -15.36 -12.90 -4.23
C ARG A 226 -16.68 -13.34 -4.84
N PHE A 227 -16.92 -13.00 -6.11
CA PHE A 227 -18.10 -13.49 -6.83
C PHE A 227 -18.04 -15.02 -7.02
N ASP A 228 -16.86 -15.59 -7.27
CA ASP A 228 -16.68 -17.05 -7.33
C ASP A 228 -17.05 -17.72 -6.01
N ASP A 229 -16.59 -17.17 -4.90
CA ASP A 229 -16.94 -17.67 -3.56
C ASP A 229 -18.45 -17.60 -3.29
N LEU A 230 -19.10 -16.51 -3.68
CA LEU A 230 -20.55 -16.36 -3.55
C LEU A 230 -21.31 -17.39 -4.38
N VAL A 231 -20.90 -17.61 -5.63
CA VAL A 231 -21.52 -18.60 -6.53
C VAL A 231 -21.34 -20.01 -5.96
N ALA A 232 -20.14 -20.34 -5.47
CA ALA A 232 -19.87 -21.64 -4.85
C ALA A 232 -20.74 -21.86 -3.60
N THR A 233 -20.89 -20.83 -2.76
CA THR A 233 -21.68 -20.90 -1.53
C THR A 233 -23.17 -21.05 -1.82
N VAL A 234 -23.70 -20.30 -2.79
CA VAL A 234 -25.13 -20.32 -3.16
C VAL A 234 -25.48 -21.56 -3.97
N GLY A 235 -24.58 -22.04 -4.84
CA GLY A 235 -24.77 -23.28 -5.59
C GLY A 235 -24.72 -24.55 -4.73
N SER A 236 -24.18 -24.46 -3.51
CA SER A 236 -24.10 -25.57 -2.55
C SER A 236 -25.17 -25.53 -1.46
N ALA A 237 -26.00 -24.47 -1.42
CA ALA A 237 -27.09 -24.26 -0.46
C ALA A 237 -28.38 -24.91 -0.94
#